data_AF-A0A7S3R4J2-F1
#
_entry.id   AF-A0A7S3R4J2-F1
#
_cell.length_a   1.000
_cell.length_b   1.000
_cell.length_c   1.000
_cell.angle_alpha   90.00
_cell.angle_beta   90.00
_cell.angle_gamma   90.00
#
_symmetry.space_group_name_H-M   'P 1'
#
loop_
_entity.id
_entity.type
_entity.pdbx_description
1 polymer ?
#
loop_
_entity_poly.entity_id
_entity_poly.type
_entity_poly.pdbx_seq_one_letter_code
_entity_poly.pdbx_strand_id
1 'polypeptide(L)'
;MFSKKSNLPEPPNTANGVAEGLAKLDIQRNGAPPQEADIHDAEHKLQDEEDASEGNGGYTFDTPEHKEQLKAQRQQLWQWLKHVGANMFKEGINLTKISLPVCLFEPRSFLERVTANWDYLDLLNAAANESDPVDRMKYVVAFALSGLCRQVSFHKPFNPILGETYQARYSNGTEIYCEQISHHPPISSWQVVEPSGKFVFFGNGNWHAGIKGNHVKGRQSGINCVRFSDGSTIVYELPGLTVKGVLWGQRCIKYGGEMKFVDQKNKLTCDVEVDPQPHQSWASSWFRSKKACGYKPDLIRGTLTQGDRVLDTCHGNWLHHLDWEKGVKNGRVSRLWDIKRSAPAIQTPIPDPLPSDAYQRKDLQHLKQGDQTQSQEWKHRLEERQRQDQRLRKEGGAHVDDGHQHGGKH
;
A
#
# COMPACT_ATOMS: atom_id res chain seq x y z
N MET A 1 -36.06 -24.62 -6.10
CA MET A 1 -35.53 -23.32 -5.66
C MET A 1 -34.02 -23.32 -5.87
N PHE A 2 -33.55 -22.61 -6.89
CA PHE A 2 -32.16 -22.65 -7.36
C PHE A 2 -31.23 -21.83 -6.47
N SER A 3 -30.17 -22.47 -6.00
CA SER A 3 -29.00 -21.84 -5.37
C SER A 3 -28.17 -21.11 -6.44
N LYS A 4 -28.11 -19.78 -6.37
CA LYS A 4 -27.20 -18.98 -7.18
C LYS A 4 -25.82 -18.96 -6.51
N LYS A 5 -24.89 -19.75 -7.03
CA LYS A 5 -23.45 -19.55 -6.85
C LYS A 5 -23.10 -18.15 -7.37
N SER A 6 -22.55 -17.30 -6.50
CA SER A 6 -21.97 -16.02 -6.89
C SER A 6 -20.64 -16.27 -7.60
N ASN A 7 -20.64 -16.21 -8.93
CA ASN A 7 -19.42 -16.10 -9.72
C ASN A 7 -18.82 -14.71 -9.50
N LEU A 8 -17.89 -14.59 -8.57
CA LEU A 8 -16.99 -13.45 -8.49
C LEU A 8 -16.01 -13.54 -9.68
N PRO A 9 -15.77 -12.45 -10.43
CA PRO A 9 -14.78 -12.45 -11.49
C PRO A 9 -13.38 -12.69 -10.90
N GLU A 10 -12.61 -13.57 -11.52
CA GLU A 10 -11.19 -13.75 -11.20
C GLU A 10 -10.45 -12.41 -11.31
N PRO A 11 -9.58 -12.06 -10.35
CA PRO A 11 -8.85 -10.80 -10.39
C PRO A 11 -7.94 -10.73 -11.62
N PRO A 12 -7.84 -9.56 -12.30
CA PRO A 12 -7.00 -9.41 -13.47
C PRO A 12 -5.53 -9.65 -13.12
N ASN A 13 -4.92 -10.53 -13.91
CA ASN A 13 -3.58 -11.09 -13.76
C ASN A 13 -2.48 -10.00 -13.86
N THR A 14 -1.70 -9.81 -12.79
CA THR A 14 -0.62 -8.80 -12.65
C THR A 14 0.54 -8.94 -13.64
N ALA A 15 0.65 -10.10 -14.30
CA ALA A 15 1.71 -10.45 -15.23
C ALA A 15 1.53 -9.84 -16.63
N ASN A 16 0.29 -9.72 -17.11
CA ASN A 16 0.06 -9.42 -18.52
C ASN A 16 0.42 -7.98 -18.89
N GLY A 17 0.39 -7.03 -17.94
CA GLY A 17 0.62 -5.60 -18.23
C GLY A 17 2.07 -5.20 -18.50
N VAL A 18 3.06 -5.93 -17.96
CA VAL A 18 4.50 -5.70 -18.24
C VAL A 18 4.88 -6.35 -19.56
N ALA A 19 4.40 -7.57 -19.80
CA ALA A 19 4.61 -8.29 -21.07
C ALA A 19 3.90 -7.60 -22.25
N GLU A 20 2.68 -7.09 -22.09
CA GLU A 20 1.99 -6.30 -23.14
C GLU A 20 2.65 -4.94 -23.39
N GLY A 21 3.23 -4.32 -22.36
CA GLY A 21 4.02 -3.09 -22.50
C GLY A 21 5.33 -3.32 -23.26
N LEU A 22 6.00 -4.43 -22.99
CA LEU A 22 7.23 -4.85 -23.67
C LEU A 22 6.94 -5.39 -25.09
N ALA A 23 5.85 -6.12 -25.30
CA ALA A 23 5.42 -6.58 -26.62
C ALA A 23 5.04 -5.40 -27.54
N LYS A 24 4.48 -4.31 -27.00
CA LYS A 24 4.23 -3.08 -27.76
C LYS A 24 5.51 -2.33 -28.15
N LEU A 25 6.59 -2.49 -27.39
CA LEU A 25 7.94 -1.99 -27.74
C LEU A 25 8.61 -2.89 -28.80
N ASP A 26 8.29 -4.20 -28.81
CA ASP A 26 8.84 -5.19 -29.73
C ASP A 26 8.17 -5.20 -31.13
N ILE A 27 6.93 -4.70 -31.25
CA ILE A 27 6.17 -4.71 -32.52
C ILE A 27 6.66 -3.67 -33.56
N GLN A 28 7.67 -2.85 -33.24
CA GLN A 28 8.17 -1.86 -34.21
C GLN A 28 9.54 -2.13 -34.86
N ARG A 29 10.28 -3.19 -34.57
CA ARG A 29 11.54 -3.46 -35.31
C ARG A 29 11.84 -4.95 -35.48
N ASN A 30 12.09 -5.32 -36.73
CA ASN A 30 12.53 -6.65 -37.15
C ASN A 30 13.78 -7.12 -36.37
N GLY A 31 13.59 -8.02 -35.40
CA GLY A 31 14.46 -9.18 -35.16
C GLY A 31 15.94 -8.96 -34.83
N ALA A 32 16.39 -7.76 -34.41
CA ALA A 32 17.76 -7.53 -33.96
C ALA A 32 17.77 -6.95 -32.52
N PRO A 33 18.63 -7.45 -31.61
CA PRO A 33 18.77 -6.87 -30.28
C PRO A 33 19.33 -5.43 -30.39
N PRO A 34 18.79 -4.46 -29.63
CA PRO A 34 19.21 -3.06 -29.73
C PRO A 34 20.64 -2.88 -29.22
N GLN A 35 21.41 -2.02 -29.90
CA GLN A 35 22.76 -1.64 -29.48
C GLN A 35 22.70 -0.56 -28.40
N GLU A 36 23.74 -0.43 -27.56
CA GLU A 36 23.79 0.52 -26.43
C GLU A 36 23.50 1.99 -26.83
N ALA A 37 23.81 2.38 -28.08
CA ALA A 37 23.51 3.70 -28.63
C ALA A 37 22.01 3.93 -28.90
N ASP A 38 21.25 2.89 -29.27
CA ASP A 38 19.81 3.00 -29.55
C ASP A 38 18.98 3.24 -28.27
N ILE A 39 19.50 2.77 -27.13
CA ILE A 39 18.88 2.98 -25.81
C ILE A 39 19.07 4.43 -25.37
N HIS A 40 20.27 4.99 -25.58
CA HIS A 40 20.60 6.36 -25.22
C HIS A 40 19.82 7.40 -26.07
N ASP A 41 19.60 7.12 -27.35
CA ASP A 41 18.82 8.00 -28.26
C ASP A 41 17.31 7.93 -28.01
N ALA A 42 16.79 6.77 -27.60
CA ALA A 42 15.39 6.63 -27.18
C ALA A 42 15.13 7.31 -25.81
N GLU A 43 16.09 7.24 -24.89
CA GLU A 43 16.04 7.95 -23.60
C GLU A 43 16.03 9.47 -23.81
N HIS A 44 16.85 10.00 -24.71
CA HIS A 44 16.93 11.45 -24.98
C HIS A 44 15.68 11.99 -25.69
N LYS A 45 15.14 11.27 -26.69
CA LYS A 45 13.91 11.68 -27.40
C LYS A 45 12.64 11.62 -26.55
N LEU A 46 12.61 10.76 -25.53
CA LEU A 46 11.48 10.67 -24.59
C LEU A 46 11.59 11.66 -23.42
N GLN A 47 12.81 12.11 -23.09
CA GLN A 47 13.04 13.18 -22.11
C GLN A 47 12.51 14.53 -22.61
N ASP A 48 12.71 14.84 -23.90
CA ASP A 48 12.27 16.09 -24.51
C ASP A 48 10.72 16.18 -24.69
N GLU A 49 10.00 15.06 -24.68
CA GLU A 49 8.52 15.03 -24.76
C GLU A 49 7.81 15.16 -23.40
N GLU A 50 8.48 14.92 -22.26
CA GLU A 50 7.87 14.95 -20.91
C GLU A 50 8.25 16.16 -20.04
N ASP A 51 9.29 16.93 -20.40
CA ASP A 51 9.74 18.14 -19.68
C ASP A 51 8.74 19.32 -19.74
N ALA A 52 7.57 19.12 -20.37
CA ALA A 52 6.46 20.08 -20.38
C ALA A 52 5.35 19.80 -19.34
N SER A 53 5.64 19.13 -18.21
CA SER A 53 4.60 18.76 -17.22
C SER A 53 4.73 19.41 -15.84
N GLU A 54 4.59 20.74 -15.78
CA GLU A 54 4.04 21.35 -14.56
C GLU A 54 2.60 20.78 -14.31
N GLY A 55 2.40 20.12 -13.16
CA GLY A 55 1.08 19.87 -12.57
C GLY A 55 0.40 18.51 -12.80
N ASN A 56 1.02 17.39 -12.42
CA ASN A 56 0.37 16.06 -12.35
C ASN A 56 0.17 15.51 -10.92
N GLY A 57 0.75 16.18 -9.92
CA GLY A 57 0.73 15.81 -8.50
C GLY A 57 1.34 14.45 -8.17
N GLY A 58 1.15 14.02 -6.93
CA GLY A 58 1.79 12.89 -6.28
C GLY A 58 3.14 13.25 -5.67
N TYR A 59 3.67 12.34 -4.86
CA TYR A 59 5.03 12.43 -4.37
C TYR A 59 6.01 12.01 -5.46
N THR A 60 6.93 12.89 -5.82
CA THR A 60 7.99 12.64 -6.80
C THR A 60 9.35 12.49 -6.12
N PHE A 61 10.22 11.70 -6.74
CA PHE A 61 11.56 11.40 -6.24
C PHE A 61 12.60 12.22 -7.03
N ASP A 62 12.62 13.54 -6.79
CA ASP A 62 13.29 14.49 -7.68
C ASP A 62 14.68 14.97 -7.24
N THR A 63 15.14 14.59 -6.04
CA THR A 63 16.49 14.94 -5.59
C THR A 63 17.55 14.26 -6.47
N PRO A 64 18.77 14.82 -6.59
CA PRO A 64 19.85 14.18 -7.34
C PRO A 64 20.11 12.74 -6.90
N GLU A 65 20.10 12.47 -5.59
CA GLU A 65 20.31 11.13 -5.03
C GLU A 65 19.20 10.18 -5.43
N HIS A 66 17.94 10.64 -5.42
CA HIS A 66 16.81 9.85 -5.88
C HIS A 66 16.92 9.49 -7.37
N LYS A 67 17.34 10.43 -8.21
CA LYS A 67 17.52 10.20 -9.65
C LYS A 67 18.61 9.16 -9.91
N GLU A 68 19.73 9.25 -9.19
CA GLU A 68 20.82 8.27 -9.27
C GLU A 68 20.37 6.88 -8.82
N GLN A 69 19.68 6.79 -7.68
CA GLN A 69 19.10 5.54 -7.18
C GLN A 69 18.11 4.95 -8.20
N LEU A 70 17.22 5.76 -8.80
CA LEU A 70 16.26 5.29 -9.81
C LEU A 70 16.96 4.71 -11.02
N LYS A 71 18.03 5.36 -11.49
CA LYS A 71 18.82 4.87 -12.61
C LYS A 71 19.44 3.51 -12.29
N ALA A 72 20.08 3.39 -11.13
CA ALA A 72 20.70 2.13 -10.69
C ALA A 72 19.66 1.01 -10.51
N GLN A 73 18.53 1.30 -9.84
CA GLN A 73 17.45 0.34 -9.65
C GLN A 73 16.89 -0.13 -10.99
N ARG A 74 16.65 0.78 -11.94
CA ARG A 74 16.13 0.45 -13.28
C ARG A 74 17.10 -0.41 -14.07
N GLN A 75 18.39 -0.10 -14.04
CA GLN A 75 19.41 -0.91 -14.72
C GLN A 75 19.37 -2.36 -14.24
N GLN A 76 19.31 -2.58 -12.92
CA GLN A 76 19.23 -3.92 -12.35
C GLN A 76 17.89 -4.61 -12.67
N LEU A 77 16.77 -3.87 -12.60
CA LEU A 77 15.45 -4.38 -12.99
C LEU A 77 15.43 -4.81 -14.46
N TRP A 78 16.02 -4.02 -15.36
CA TRP A 78 16.13 -4.35 -16.78
C TRP A 78 16.99 -5.59 -17.03
N GLN A 79 18.13 -5.71 -16.34
CA GLN A 79 18.97 -6.91 -16.43
C GLN A 79 18.22 -8.16 -15.95
N TRP A 80 17.52 -8.06 -14.82
CA TRP A 80 16.68 -9.15 -14.30
C TRP A 80 15.56 -9.51 -15.28
N LEU A 81 14.86 -8.51 -15.85
CA LEU A 81 13.81 -8.72 -16.85
C LEU A 81 14.36 -9.44 -18.10
N LYS A 82 15.55 -9.05 -18.58
CA LYS A 82 16.22 -9.72 -19.71
C LYS A 82 16.53 -11.18 -19.39
N HIS A 83 17.06 -11.45 -18.20
CA HIS A 83 17.40 -12.82 -17.76
C HIS A 83 16.16 -13.70 -17.61
N VAL A 84 15.12 -13.19 -16.95
CA VAL A 84 13.84 -13.87 -16.77
C VAL A 84 13.16 -14.10 -18.13
N GLY A 85 13.07 -13.08 -18.97
CA GLY A 85 12.48 -13.17 -20.31
C GLY A 85 13.16 -14.23 -21.18
N ALA A 86 14.49 -14.23 -21.25
CA ALA A 86 15.26 -15.20 -22.02
C ALA A 86 15.04 -16.66 -21.55
N ASN A 87 14.90 -16.87 -20.24
CA ASN A 87 14.65 -18.20 -19.66
C ASN A 87 13.19 -18.65 -19.81
N MET A 88 12.23 -17.71 -19.83
CA MET A 88 10.80 -18.00 -19.87
C MET A 88 10.21 -18.23 -21.27
N PHE A 89 10.86 -17.76 -22.34
CA PHE A 89 10.48 -18.12 -23.71
C PHE A 89 10.51 -19.64 -23.96
N LYS A 90 11.18 -20.41 -23.10
CA LYS A 90 11.27 -21.87 -23.18
C LYS A 90 10.11 -22.62 -22.49
N GLU A 91 9.43 -22.02 -21.51
CA GLU A 91 8.50 -22.75 -20.62
C GLU A 91 7.09 -22.10 -20.47
N GLY A 92 6.84 -20.97 -21.14
CA GLY A 92 5.55 -20.28 -21.06
C GLY A 92 5.47 -19.31 -19.87
N ILE A 93 4.87 -18.14 -20.08
CA ILE A 93 4.99 -17.01 -19.16
C ILE A 93 3.88 -17.03 -18.10
N ASN A 94 4.26 -17.23 -16.83
CA ASN A 94 3.42 -16.85 -15.69
C ASN A 94 4.22 -16.02 -14.68
N LEU A 95 4.26 -14.69 -14.88
CA LEU A 95 5.05 -13.75 -14.07
C LEU A 95 4.53 -13.59 -12.62
N THR A 96 3.34 -14.12 -12.28
CA THR A 96 2.82 -14.10 -10.90
C THR A 96 3.59 -15.01 -9.94
N LYS A 97 4.37 -15.96 -10.49
CA LYS A 97 5.15 -16.93 -9.71
C LYS A 97 6.63 -16.56 -9.56
N ILE A 98 7.05 -15.40 -10.08
CA ILE A 98 8.48 -15.05 -10.15
C ILE A 98 8.85 -14.13 -9.01
N SER A 99 9.89 -14.54 -8.30
CA SER A 99 10.51 -13.79 -7.21
C SER A 99 11.22 -12.54 -7.77
N LEU A 100 10.76 -11.35 -7.36
CA LEU A 100 11.42 -10.08 -7.69
C LEU A 100 12.82 -10.01 -7.04
N PRO A 101 13.80 -9.33 -7.68
CA PRO A 101 15.16 -9.22 -7.17
C PRO A 101 15.24 -8.27 -5.97
N VAL A 102 16.14 -8.56 -5.02
CA VAL A 102 16.29 -7.82 -3.75
C VAL A 102 16.59 -6.33 -3.90
N CYS A 103 17.17 -5.89 -5.03
CA CYS A 103 17.45 -4.47 -5.30
C CYS A 103 16.19 -3.59 -5.42
N LEU A 104 15.01 -4.19 -5.58
CA LEU A 104 13.74 -3.47 -5.51
C LEU A 104 13.24 -3.27 -4.08
N PHE A 105 13.88 -3.91 -3.11
CA PHE A 105 13.35 -4.02 -1.75
C PHE A 105 14.09 -3.14 -0.74
N GLU A 106 13.36 -2.72 0.29
CA GLU A 106 13.95 -2.15 1.50
C GLU A 106 14.22 -3.26 2.54
N PRO A 107 15.15 -3.06 3.49
CA PRO A 107 15.49 -4.07 4.50
C PRO A 107 14.44 -4.18 5.62
N ARG A 108 13.15 -4.17 5.26
CA ARG A 108 12.02 -4.27 6.18
C ARG A 108 10.96 -5.22 5.61
N SER A 109 10.35 -5.99 6.50
CA SER A 109 9.11 -6.70 6.19
C SER A 109 7.96 -5.71 6.06
N PHE A 110 6.90 -6.09 5.33
CA PHE A 110 5.66 -5.33 5.34
C PHE A 110 5.08 -5.18 6.76
N LEU A 111 5.29 -6.15 7.68
CA LEU A 111 4.80 -6.05 9.06
C LEU A 111 5.46 -4.90 9.84
N GLU A 112 6.74 -4.62 9.58
CA GLU A 112 7.43 -3.44 10.11
C GLU A 112 7.06 -2.18 9.32
N ARG A 113 6.99 -2.28 8.00
CA ARG A 113 6.76 -1.11 7.14
C ARG A 113 5.37 -0.51 7.32
N VAL A 114 4.35 -1.34 7.53
CA VAL A 114 2.96 -0.89 7.68
C VAL A 114 2.79 0.04 8.89
N THR A 115 3.60 -0.14 9.93
CA THR A 115 3.48 0.64 11.18
C THR A 115 3.90 2.10 11.01
N ALA A 116 4.65 2.43 9.95
CA ALA A 116 4.95 3.82 9.59
C ALA A 116 3.68 4.64 9.28
N ASN A 117 2.57 3.99 8.90
CA ASN A 117 1.27 4.67 8.78
C ASN A 117 0.78 5.25 10.12
N TRP A 118 1.30 4.76 11.23
CA TRP A 118 0.82 5.05 12.57
C TRP A 118 1.75 5.99 13.32
N ASP A 119 2.76 6.55 12.63
CA ASP A 119 3.71 7.51 13.18
C ASP A 119 3.01 8.72 13.84
N TYR A 120 1.83 9.15 13.38
CA TYR A 120 1.09 10.25 14.02
C TYR A 120 0.14 9.76 15.12
N LEU A 121 0.58 8.83 15.95
CA LEU A 121 -0.19 8.19 17.01
C LEU A 121 -0.83 9.19 18.00
N ASP A 122 -0.22 10.35 18.21
CA ASP A 122 -0.78 11.40 19.06
C ASP A 122 -2.16 11.89 18.64
N LEU A 123 -2.53 11.71 17.37
CA LEU A 123 -3.89 11.96 16.90
C LEU A 123 -4.89 10.96 17.50
N LEU A 124 -4.52 9.69 17.69
CA LEU A 124 -5.37 8.73 18.41
C LEU A 124 -5.41 9.02 19.92
N ASN A 125 -4.29 9.47 20.51
CA ASN A 125 -4.29 9.94 21.90
C ASN A 125 -5.26 11.13 22.08
N ALA A 126 -5.27 12.08 21.14
CA ALA A 126 -6.22 13.19 21.13
C ALA A 126 -7.67 12.71 20.96
N ALA A 127 -7.93 11.82 20.00
CA ALA A 127 -9.26 11.22 19.79
C ALA A 127 -9.79 10.56 21.07
N ALA A 128 -8.94 9.83 21.79
CA ALA A 128 -9.35 9.10 22.99
C ALA A 128 -9.65 10.02 24.19
N ASN A 129 -9.18 11.27 24.17
CA ASN A 129 -9.51 12.26 25.19
C ASN A 129 -10.75 13.11 24.82
N GLU A 130 -11.31 12.94 23.62
CA GLU A 130 -12.51 13.67 23.19
C GLU A 130 -13.80 13.01 23.69
N SER A 131 -14.66 13.84 24.30
CA SER A 131 -15.97 13.44 24.80
C SER A 131 -17.06 13.52 23.72
N ASP A 132 -16.98 14.49 22.82
CA ASP A 132 -17.88 14.62 21.68
C ASP A 132 -17.47 13.63 20.56
N PRO A 133 -18.35 12.69 20.14
CA PRO A 133 -18.06 11.76 19.05
C PRO A 133 -17.71 12.44 17.71
N VAL A 134 -18.22 13.64 17.45
CA VAL A 134 -17.89 14.43 16.25
C VAL A 134 -16.43 14.87 16.32
N ASP A 135 -16.03 15.44 17.45
CA ASP A 135 -14.65 15.85 17.69
C ASP A 135 -13.70 14.64 17.77
N ARG A 136 -14.16 13.47 18.23
CA ARG A 136 -13.40 12.23 18.17
C ARG A 136 -13.15 11.76 16.73
N MET A 137 -14.18 11.78 15.88
CA MET A 137 -14.09 11.38 14.47
C MET A 137 -13.02 12.18 13.72
N LYS A 138 -12.93 13.50 13.96
CA LYS A 138 -11.96 14.38 13.28
C LYS A 138 -10.52 13.90 13.44
N TYR A 139 -10.16 13.42 14.62
CA TYR A 139 -8.80 12.98 14.93
C TYR A 139 -8.49 11.60 14.35
N VAL A 140 -9.47 10.69 14.28
CA VAL A 140 -9.29 9.39 13.61
C VAL A 140 -9.11 9.57 12.10
N VAL A 141 -9.88 10.48 11.49
CA VAL A 141 -9.71 10.86 10.08
C VAL A 141 -8.31 11.45 9.85
N ALA A 142 -7.87 12.36 10.72
CA ALA A 142 -6.54 12.94 10.65
C ALA A 142 -5.43 11.89 10.80
N PHE A 143 -5.57 10.94 11.72
CA PHE A 143 -4.63 9.83 11.91
C PHE A 143 -4.46 9.01 10.63
N ALA A 144 -5.58 8.58 10.03
CA ALA A 144 -5.55 7.75 8.84
C ALA A 144 -4.94 8.48 7.62
N LEU A 145 -5.28 9.76 7.43
CA LEU A 145 -4.79 10.55 6.28
C LEU A 145 -3.33 10.97 6.43
N SER A 146 -2.92 11.37 7.63
CA SER A 146 -1.52 11.77 7.90
C SER A 146 -0.54 10.61 7.71
N GLY A 147 -0.97 9.37 7.96
CA GLY A 147 -0.16 8.17 7.72
C GLY A 147 0.21 7.94 6.24
N LEU A 148 -0.60 8.40 5.28
CA LEU A 148 -0.40 8.12 3.85
C LEU A 148 0.95 8.66 3.34
N CYS A 149 1.39 9.83 3.79
CA CYS A 149 2.66 10.42 3.38
C CYS A 149 3.87 9.63 3.91
N ARG A 150 3.70 8.86 4.99
CA ARG A 150 4.76 8.04 5.61
C ARG A 150 5.03 6.74 4.87
N GLN A 151 4.05 6.27 4.08
CA GLN A 151 4.17 5.06 3.26
C GLN A 151 4.84 5.27 1.91
N VAL A 152 5.04 6.52 1.50
CA VAL A 152 5.82 6.84 0.32
C VAL A 152 7.23 6.29 0.50
N SER A 153 7.63 5.38 -0.37
CA SER A 153 8.99 4.81 -0.41
C SER A 153 9.37 4.52 -1.85
N PHE A 154 10.67 4.64 -2.10
CA PHE A 154 11.30 4.25 -3.35
C PHE A 154 11.28 2.73 -3.55
N HIS A 155 11.45 1.98 -2.45
CA HIS A 155 11.62 0.53 -2.41
C HIS A 155 10.38 -0.16 -1.85
N LYS A 156 10.16 -1.41 -2.27
CA LYS A 156 9.08 -2.27 -1.78
C LYS A 156 9.51 -2.99 -0.48
N PRO A 157 8.66 -3.13 0.54
CA PRO A 157 8.97 -4.00 1.67
C PRO A 157 8.90 -5.48 1.27
N PHE A 158 9.68 -6.32 1.95
CA PHE A 158 9.59 -7.77 1.76
C PHE A 158 8.18 -8.25 2.09
N ASN A 159 7.67 -9.19 1.29
CA ASN A 159 6.43 -9.85 1.62
C ASN A 159 6.65 -10.68 2.91
N PRO A 160 5.76 -10.60 3.90
CA PRO A 160 5.91 -11.39 5.12
C PRO A 160 5.69 -12.88 4.83
N ILE A 161 6.42 -13.72 5.56
CA ILE A 161 6.19 -15.17 5.55
C ILE A 161 5.04 -15.53 6.50
N LEU A 162 4.33 -16.65 6.27
CA LEU A 162 3.24 -17.09 7.14
C LEU A 162 3.75 -17.32 8.57
N GLY A 163 3.04 -16.75 9.55
CA GLY A 163 3.42 -16.80 10.97
C GLY A 163 4.54 -15.85 11.36
N GLU A 164 5.05 -15.03 10.43
CA GLU A 164 5.97 -13.94 10.78
C GLU A 164 5.28 -12.94 11.71
N THR A 165 6.02 -12.43 12.70
CA THR A 165 5.53 -11.43 13.64
C THR A 165 6.33 -10.13 13.54
N TYR A 166 5.80 -9.04 14.06
CA TYR A 166 6.56 -7.81 14.33
C TYR A 166 6.07 -7.18 15.63
N GLN A 167 7.00 -6.83 16.50
CA GLN A 167 6.68 -6.18 17.78
C GLN A 167 7.53 -4.94 18.02
N ALA A 168 6.87 -3.86 18.42
CA ALA A 168 7.52 -2.59 18.74
C ALA A 168 6.75 -1.84 19.83
N ARG A 169 7.38 -0.80 20.39
CA ARG A 169 6.78 0.07 21.39
C ARG A 169 7.11 1.53 21.11
N TYR A 170 6.14 2.41 21.27
CA TYR A 170 6.34 3.86 21.24
C TYR A 170 6.88 4.38 22.58
N SER A 171 7.48 5.56 22.58
CA SER A 171 8.02 6.20 23.80
C SER A 171 6.99 6.42 24.91
N ASN A 172 5.71 6.58 24.55
CA ASN A 172 4.60 6.73 25.50
C ASN A 172 4.11 5.39 26.11
N GLY A 173 4.76 4.27 25.77
CA GLY A 173 4.39 2.94 26.25
C GLY A 173 3.35 2.21 25.40
N THR A 174 2.82 2.81 24.33
CA THR A 174 1.91 2.14 23.39
C THR A 174 2.63 1.00 22.67
N GLU A 175 2.04 -0.18 22.68
CA GLU A 175 2.65 -1.39 22.10
C GLU A 175 2.02 -1.74 20.75
N ILE A 176 2.83 -2.31 19.86
CA ILE A 176 2.44 -2.73 18.52
C ILE A 176 2.71 -4.22 18.38
N TYR A 177 1.71 -4.94 17.86
CA TYR A 177 1.79 -6.34 17.50
C TYR A 177 1.28 -6.52 16.08
N CYS A 178 2.08 -7.15 15.23
CA CYS A 178 1.66 -7.54 13.88
C CYS A 178 1.95 -9.02 13.65
N GLU A 179 1.13 -9.69 12.85
CA GLU A 179 1.33 -11.08 12.44
C GLU A 179 0.87 -11.29 10.99
N GLN A 180 1.61 -12.08 10.23
CA GLN A 180 1.16 -12.58 8.93
C GLN A 180 0.31 -13.85 9.11
N ILE A 181 -1.01 -13.67 9.15
CA ILE A 181 -1.97 -14.75 9.42
C ILE A 181 -2.34 -15.58 8.17
N SER A 182 -2.04 -15.11 6.96
CA SER A 182 -2.26 -15.86 5.72
C SER A 182 -1.25 -15.46 4.64
N HIS A 183 -0.82 -16.42 3.81
CA HIS A 183 0.10 -16.15 2.69
C HIS A 183 -0.58 -16.16 1.32
N HIS A 184 -1.67 -16.94 1.16
CA HIS A 184 -2.46 -17.00 -0.07
C HIS A 184 -3.96 -17.02 0.26
N PRO A 185 -4.64 -15.85 0.26
CA PRO A 185 -4.11 -14.51 -0.03
C PRO A 185 -3.20 -13.96 1.10
N PRO A 186 -2.34 -12.97 0.83
CA PRO A 186 -1.46 -12.39 1.85
C PRO A 186 -2.25 -11.48 2.80
N ILE A 187 -2.53 -11.96 4.01
CA ILE A 187 -3.25 -11.19 5.05
C ILE A 187 -2.32 -10.98 6.24
N SER A 188 -2.07 -9.70 6.57
CA SER A 188 -1.41 -9.27 7.80
C SER A 188 -2.46 -8.76 8.77
N SER A 189 -2.33 -9.09 10.06
CA SER A 189 -3.17 -8.58 11.15
C SER A 189 -2.32 -7.73 12.08
N TRP A 190 -2.91 -6.73 12.72
CA TRP A 190 -2.22 -5.89 13.70
C TRP A 190 -3.11 -5.47 14.85
N GLN A 191 -2.45 -5.12 15.95
CA GLN A 191 -3.03 -4.53 17.14
C GLN A 191 -2.04 -3.53 17.75
N VAL A 192 -2.54 -2.36 18.11
CA VAL A 192 -1.83 -1.27 18.78
C VAL A 192 -2.58 -0.97 20.06
N VAL A 193 -1.91 -1.15 21.20
CA VAL A 193 -2.52 -1.11 22.54
C VAL A 193 -1.95 0.06 23.31
N GLU A 194 -2.79 1.04 23.62
CA GLU A 194 -2.44 2.14 24.51
C GLU A 194 -2.43 1.64 25.97
N PRO A 195 -1.40 1.96 26.77
CA PRO A 195 -1.14 1.30 28.07
C PRO A 195 -2.23 1.53 29.11
N SER A 196 -2.96 2.66 29.06
CA SER A 196 -4.06 2.94 29.97
C SER A 196 -5.43 2.43 29.48
N GLY A 197 -5.48 1.74 28.34
CA GLY A 197 -6.69 1.18 27.77
C GLY A 197 -7.66 2.22 27.21
N LYS A 198 -7.20 3.45 26.97
CA LYS A 198 -8.05 4.53 26.41
C LYS A 198 -8.47 4.23 24.98
N PHE A 199 -7.61 3.59 24.21
CA PHE A 199 -7.95 3.03 22.92
C PHE A 199 -7.18 1.75 22.61
N VAL A 200 -7.74 0.94 21.72
CA VAL A 200 -7.06 -0.15 21.04
C VAL A 200 -7.32 0.03 19.55
N PHE A 201 -6.25 0.13 18.76
CA PHE A 201 -6.35 0.20 17.31
C PHE A 201 -5.94 -1.15 16.72
N PHE A 202 -6.82 -1.79 15.95
CA PHE A 202 -6.56 -3.12 15.41
C PHE A 202 -7.17 -3.26 14.02
N GLY A 203 -6.70 -4.24 13.27
CA GLY A 203 -7.18 -4.44 11.92
C GLY A 203 -6.46 -5.56 11.19
N ASN A 204 -6.82 -5.71 9.93
CA ASN A 204 -6.11 -6.56 9.01
C ASN A 204 -6.02 -5.92 7.61
N GLY A 205 -5.05 -6.38 6.85
CA GLY A 205 -4.73 -5.84 5.54
C GLY A 205 -4.37 -6.95 4.58
N ASN A 206 -5.04 -6.97 3.43
CA ASN A 206 -4.67 -7.76 2.27
C ASN A 206 -4.35 -6.82 1.11
N TRP A 207 -3.11 -6.91 0.62
CA TRP A 207 -2.60 -6.01 -0.40
C TRP A 207 -2.79 -6.59 -1.80
N HIS A 208 -3.53 -5.88 -2.63
CA HIS A 208 -3.79 -6.23 -4.03
C HIS A 208 -2.98 -5.30 -4.93
N ALA A 209 -2.14 -5.87 -5.80
CA ALA A 209 -1.45 -5.15 -6.88
C ALA A 209 -2.06 -5.49 -8.23
N GLY A 210 -1.92 -4.57 -9.18
CA GLY A 210 -2.03 -4.80 -10.61
C GLY A 210 -1.01 -3.93 -11.34
N ILE A 211 -0.21 -4.52 -12.23
CA ILE A 211 0.70 -3.76 -13.10
C ILE A 211 0.00 -3.49 -14.42
N LYS A 212 0.04 -2.25 -14.91
CA LYS A 212 -0.50 -1.85 -16.21
C LYS A 212 0.48 -0.91 -16.91
N GLY A 213 1.22 -1.44 -17.89
CA GLY A 213 2.29 -0.70 -18.56
C GLY A 213 3.33 -0.22 -17.55
N ASN A 214 3.64 1.07 -17.57
CA ASN A 214 4.65 1.70 -16.72
C ASN A 214 4.13 2.11 -15.31
N HIS A 215 3.04 1.50 -14.83
CA HIS A 215 2.40 1.84 -13.57
C HIS A 215 1.98 0.61 -12.77
N VAL A 216 2.14 0.67 -11.45
CA VAL A 216 1.58 -0.31 -10.49
C VAL A 216 0.41 0.36 -9.78
N LYS A 217 -0.77 -0.24 -9.86
CA LYS A 217 -1.92 0.13 -9.02
C LYS A 217 -2.02 -0.84 -7.87
N GLY A 218 -2.25 -0.32 -6.68
CA GLY A 218 -2.39 -1.09 -5.45
C GLY A 218 -3.61 -0.66 -4.67
N ARG A 219 -4.17 -1.56 -3.87
CA ARG A 219 -5.10 -1.23 -2.79
C ARG A 219 -4.86 -2.17 -1.63
N GLN A 220 -4.85 -1.61 -0.42
CA GLN A 220 -4.98 -2.41 0.79
C GLN A 220 -6.47 -2.57 1.09
N SER A 221 -6.97 -3.80 0.98
CA SER A 221 -8.30 -4.18 1.49
C SER A 221 -8.18 -4.61 2.94
N GLY A 222 -9.27 -4.52 3.70
CA GLY A 222 -9.29 -4.92 5.11
C GLY A 222 -9.53 -3.75 6.04
N ILE A 223 -10.07 -4.08 7.20
CA ILE A 223 -10.64 -3.12 8.13
C ILE A 223 -9.58 -2.61 9.08
N ASN A 224 -9.51 -1.28 9.23
CA ASN A 224 -8.87 -0.58 10.34
C ASN A 224 -9.95 -0.19 11.35
N CYS A 225 -9.78 -0.51 12.62
CA CYS A 225 -10.75 -0.23 13.68
C CYS A 225 -10.06 0.36 14.91
N VAL A 226 -10.47 1.56 15.32
CA VAL A 226 -10.10 2.15 16.61
C VAL A 226 -11.27 1.94 17.57
N ARG A 227 -11.05 1.21 18.66
CA ARG A 227 -12.01 1.04 19.76
C ARG A 227 -11.58 1.92 20.93
N PHE A 228 -12.53 2.66 21.50
CA PHE A 228 -12.30 3.53 22.65
C PHE A 228 -12.83 2.92 23.95
N SER A 229 -12.41 3.47 25.09
CA SER A 229 -12.81 3.01 26.44
C SER A 229 -14.31 3.06 26.72
N ASP A 230 -15.04 3.94 26.04
CA ASP A 230 -16.51 4.02 26.11
C ASP A 230 -17.24 2.96 25.26
N GLY A 231 -16.48 2.06 24.62
CA GLY A 231 -16.97 1.00 23.75
C GLY A 231 -17.34 1.45 22.33
N SER A 232 -17.21 2.74 22.00
CA SER A 232 -17.37 3.20 20.61
C SER A 232 -16.24 2.68 19.73
N THR A 233 -16.55 2.53 18.43
CA THR A 233 -15.58 2.07 17.43
C THR A 233 -15.69 2.95 16.20
N ILE A 234 -14.54 3.36 15.64
CA ILE A 234 -14.46 4.00 14.33
C ILE A 234 -13.73 3.07 13.37
N VAL A 235 -14.39 2.72 12.28
CA VAL A 235 -13.91 1.78 11.27
C VAL A 235 -13.65 2.49 9.94
N TYR A 236 -12.54 2.17 9.28
CA TYR A 236 -12.19 2.71 7.95
C TYR A 236 -11.34 1.76 7.10
N GLU A 237 -11.30 2.03 5.79
CA GLU A 237 -10.37 1.42 4.84
C GLU A 237 -9.43 2.48 4.24
N LEU A 238 -8.30 2.04 3.70
CA LEU A 238 -7.32 2.93 3.05
C LEU A 238 -7.65 3.15 1.56
N PRO A 239 -7.24 4.29 0.98
CA PRO A 239 -7.50 4.60 -0.42
C PRO A 239 -6.60 3.77 -1.34
N GLY A 240 -6.87 3.86 -2.65
CA GLY A 240 -6.02 3.24 -3.67
C GLY A 240 -4.68 3.97 -3.79
N LEU A 241 -3.65 3.22 -4.17
CA LEU A 241 -2.30 3.70 -4.44
C LEU A 241 -1.96 3.47 -5.92
N THR A 242 -1.26 4.42 -6.55
CA THR A 242 -0.68 4.24 -7.87
C THR A 242 0.78 4.68 -7.85
N VAL A 243 1.68 3.79 -8.23
CA VAL A 243 3.09 4.08 -8.50
C VAL A 243 3.25 4.20 -10.01
N LYS A 244 3.69 5.37 -10.48
CA LYS A 244 3.98 5.65 -11.89
C LYS A 244 5.48 5.69 -12.13
N GLY A 245 5.90 5.44 -13.37
CA GLY A 245 7.30 5.54 -13.75
C GLY A 245 8.14 4.41 -13.17
N VAL A 246 7.62 3.18 -13.23
CA VAL A 246 8.33 2.01 -12.68
C VAL A 246 9.60 1.73 -13.48
N LEU A 247 9.49 1.66 -14.81
CA LEU A 247 10.56 1.27 -15.74
C LEU A 247 11.25 2.46 -16.40
N TRP A 248 10.52 3.53 -16.73
CA TRP A 248 11.04 4.75 -17.35
C TRP A 248 10.22 5.99 -16.92
N GLY A 249 10.64 7.19 -17.32
CA GLY A 249 9.97 8.47 -16.96
C GLY A 249 10.15 8.87 -15.50
N GLN A 250 9.39 9.87 -15.02
CA GLN A 250 9.44 10.29 -13.62
C GLN A 250 8.73 9.30 -12.67
N ARG A 251 9.40 8.85 -11.61
CA ARG A 251 8.78 8.02 -10.56
C ARG A 251 7.88 8.90 -9.69
N CYS A 252 6.61 8.53 -9.58
CA CYS A 252 5.61 9.27 -8.81
C CYS A 252 4.68 8.32 -8.04
N ILE A 253 4.37 8.64 -6.79
CA ILE A 253 3.42 7.90 -5.95
C ILE A 253 2.18 8.76 -5.71
N LYS A 254 1.01 8.23 -6.06
CA LYS A 254 -0.29 8.90 -5.89
C LYS A 254 -1.23 8.06 -5.05
N TYR A 255 -1.85 8.68 -4.06
CA TYR A 255 -3.08 8.14 -3.47
C TYR A 255 -4.30 8.69 -4.19
N GLY A 256 -5.37 7.91 -4.25
CA GLY A 256 -6.63 8.36 -4.82
C GLY A 256 -7.81 7.44 -4.50
N GLY A 257 -9.01 8.00 -4.66
CA GLY A 257 -10.27 7.32 -4.38
C GLY A 257 -10.85 7.69 -3.02
N GLU A 258 -11.81 6.90 -2.57
CA GLU A 258 -12.62 7.20 -1.39
C GLU A 258 -12.16 6.43 -0.15
N MET A 259 -12.23 7.09 1.00
CA MET A 259 -12.15 6.51 2.32
C MET A 259 -13.46 6.79 3.04
N LYS A 260 -14.00 5.78 3.71
CA LYS A 260 -15.22 5.91 4.52
C LYS A 260 -14.93 5.55 5.96
N PHE A 261 -15.26 6.47 6.87
CA PHE A 261 -15.13 6.30 8.31
C PHE A 261 -16.53 6.14 8.90
N VAL A 262 -16.73 5.13 9.75
CA VAL A 262 -18.04 4.83 10.33
C VAL A 262 -17.93 4.65 11.84
N ASP A 263 -18.70 5.44 12.58
CA ASP A 263 -19.02 5.22 13.99
C ASP A 263 -20.47 4.76 14.10
N GLN A 264 -20.67 3.46 14.28
CA GLN A 264 -22.00 2.87 14.34
C GLN A 264 -22.78 3.29 15.59
N LYS A 265 -22.10 3.44 16.73
CA LYS A 265 -22.73 3.76 18.02
C LYS A 265 -23.35 5.16 17.97
N ASN A 266 -22.61 6.11 17.41
CA ASN A 266 -23.01 7.51 17.34
C ASN A 266 -23.69 7.90 16.01
N LYS A 267 -23.86 6.93 15.10
CA LYS A 267 -24.46 7.10 13.76
C LYS A 267 -23.75 8.16 12.91
N LEU A 268 -22.43 8.25 13.06
CA LEU A 268 -21.60 9.18 12.31
C LEU A 268 -20.94 8.49 11.13
N THR A 269 -20.88 9.18 10.00
CA THR A 269 -20.12 8.76 8.83
C THR A 269 -19.29 9.93 8.31
N CYS A 270 -18.00 9.72 8.03
CA CYS A 270 -17.19 10.66 7.30
C CYS A 270 -16.77 10.04 5.97
N ASP A 271 -17.25 10.60 4.87
CA ASP A 271 -16.82 10.22 3.53
C ASP A 271 -15.72 11.19 3.08
N VAL A 272 -14.57 10.66 2.69
CA VAL A 272 -13.37 11.42 2.30
C VAL A 272 -12.91 10.98 0.92
N GLU A 273 -12.79 11.92 0.00
CA GLU A 273 -12.20 11.74 -1.33
C GLU A 273 -10.74 12.23 -1.33
N VAL A 274 -9.84 11.38 -1.82
CA VAL A 274 -8.42 11.65 -2.00
C VAL A 274 -8.13 11.80 -3.50
N ASP A 275 -7.42 12.88 -3.86
CA ASP A 275 -7.16 13.29 -5.25
C ASP A 275 -8.45 13.35 -6.11
N PRO A 276 -9.45 14.15 -5.68
CA PRO A 276 -10.77 14.19 -6.30
C PRO A 276 -10.67 14.57 -7.77
N GLN A 277 -11.29 13.75 -8.63
CA GLN A 277 -11.25 13.99 -10.07
C GLN A 277 -12.31 15.05 -10.44
N PRO A 278 -12.00 15.96 -11.38
CA PRO A 278 -12.97 16.94 -11.84
C PRO A 278 -14.15 16.23 -12.53
N HIS A 279 -15.37 16.67 -12.26
CA HIS A 279 -16.59 16.15 -12.89
C HIS A 279 -16.50 16.32 -14.41
N GLN A 280 -16.32 15.22 -15.15
CA GLN A 280 -16.32 15.24 -16.61
C GLN A 280 -17.75 15.10 -17.11
N SER A 281 -18.34 16.20 -17.60
CA SER A 281 -19.60 16.14 -18.32
C SER A 281 -19.44 15.34 -19.62
N TRP A 282 -20.47 14.60 -20.05
CA TRP A 282 -20.45 13.75 -21.25
C TRP A 282 -19.94 14.47 -22.52
N ALA A 283 -20.25 15.76 -22.68
CA ALA A 283 -19.78 16.59 -23.79
C ALA A 283 -18.25 16.86 -23.77
N SER A 284 -17.63 16.87 -22.58
CA SER A 284 -16.18 17.10 -22.42
C SER A 284 -15.34 15.87 -22.80
N SER A 285 -15.95 14.68 -22.88
CA SER A 285 -15.27 13.43 -23.24
C SER A 285 -14.94 13.33 -24.75
N TRP A 286 -15.66 14.08 -25.60
CA TRP A 286 -15.41 14.16 -27.04
C TRP A 286 -14.26 15.09 -27.44
N PHE A 287 -13.90 16.06 -26.58
CA PHE A 287 -12.77 16.97 -26.82
C PHE A 287 -11.57 16.54 -25.96
N ARG A 288 -10.85 15.52 -26.44
CA ARG A 288 -9.76 14.81 -25.75
C ARG A 288 -8.45 15.60 -25.52
N SER A 289 -8.48 16.92 -25.29
CA SER A 289 -7.20 17.67 -25.28
C SER A 289 -7.01 18.81 -24.27
N LYS A 290 -7.84 18.98 -23.24
CA LYS A 290 -7.50 19.94 -22.17
C LYS A 290 -7.73 19.32 -20.80
N LYS A 291 -6.66 19.30 -19.97
CA LYS A 291 -6.76 19.10 -18.51
C LYS A 291 -7.97 19.91 -18.04
N ALA A 292 -8.94 19.28 -17.37
CA ALA A 292 -10.13 19.97 -16.92
C ALA A 292 -9.70 21.22 -16.13
N CYS A 293 -10.19 22.38 -16.57
CA CYS A 293 -9.89 23.67 -15.94
C CYS A 293 -10.18 23.55 -14.42
N GLY A 294 -9.17 23.76 -13.58
CA GLY A 294 -9.32 23.75 -12.11
C GLY A 294 -8.99 22.44 -11.38
N TYR A 295 -8.47 21.39 -12.04
CA TYR A 295 -7.91 20.23 -11.33
C TYR A 295 -6.73 20.65 -10.45
N LYS A 296 -6.83 20.34 -9.15
CA LYS A 296 -5.76 20.49 -8.18
C LYS A 296 -5.45 19.10 -7.63
N PRO A 297 -4.26 18.55 -7.93
CA PRO A 297 -3.96 17.20 -7.51
C PRO A 297 -3.73 17.11 -6.00
N ASP A 298 -3.77 15.88 -5.48
CA ASP A 298 -3.41 15.53 -4.10
C ASP A 298 -4.30 16.13 -3.01
N LEU A 299 -5.40 16.77 -3.42
CA LEU A 299 -6.35 17.34 -2.48
C LEU A 299 -7.07 16.25 -1.69
N ILE A 300 -7.43 16.60 -0.47
CA ILE A 300 -8.38 15.88 0.37
C ILE A 300 -9.65 16.72 0.44
N ARG A 301 -10.81 16.07 0.32
CA ARG A 301 -12.12 16.65 0.64
C ARG A 301 -12.91 15.62 1.42
N GLY A 302 -13.49 16.00 2.54
CA GLY A 302 -14.34 15.11 3.31
C GLY A 302 -15.53 15.80 3.94
N THR A 303 -16.56 15.03 4.21
CA THR A 303 -17.82 15.49 4.79
C THR A 303 -18.24 14.54 5.91
N LEU A 304 -18.39 15.08 7.12
CA LEU A 304 -18.92 14.34 8.27
C LEU A 304 -20.44 14.55 8.35
N THR A 305 -21.17 13.45 8.47
CA THR A 305 -22.63 13.42 8.52
C THR A 305 -23.13 12.62 9.72
N GLN A 306 -24.34 12.97 10.17
CA GLN A 306 -25.15 12.17 11.09
C GLN A 306 -26.54 12.02 10.49
N GLY A 307 -26.84 10.84 9.94
CA GLY A 307 -27.97 10.69 9.01
C GLY A 307 -27.79 11.61 7.80
N ASP A 308 -28.83 12.37 7.44
CA ASP A 308 -28.79 13.29 6.28
C ASP A 308 -28.18 14.66 6.61
N ARG A 309 -27.86 14.92 7.88
CA ARG A 309 -27.31 16.20 8.32
C ARG A 309 -25.81 16.22 8.17
N VAL A 310 -25.30 17.16 7.38
CA VAL A 310 -23.87 17.52 7.38
C VAL A 310 -23.55 18.27 8.68
N LEU A 311 -22.53 17.81 9.38
CA LEU A 311 -22.03 18.41 10.60
C LEU A 311 -20.81 19.28 10.31
N ASP A 312 -19.77 18.66 9.77
CA ASP A 312 -18.45 19.26 9.56
C ASP A 312 -17.89 18.88 8.18
N THR A 313 -16.86 19.58 7.74
CA THR A 313 -16.10 19.22 6.54
C THR A 313 -14.61 19.23 6.81
N CYS A 314 -13.83 18.50 6.01
CA CYS A 314 -12.39 18.55 6.04
C CYS A 314 -11.81 18.77 4.64
N HIS A 315 -10.68 19.46 4.57
CA HIS A 315 -9.97 19.70 3.33
C HIS A 315 -8.48 19.79 3.58
N GLY A 316 -7.67 19.56 2.54
CA GLY A 316 -6.23 19.68 2.68
C GLY A 316 -5.49 19.04 1.52
N ASN A 317 -4.30 18.54 1.81
CA ASN A 317 -3.45 17.84 0.87
C ASN A 317 -2.73 16.70 1.60
N TRP A 318 -2.85 15.47 1.09
CA TRP A 318 -2.38 14.26 1.78
C TRP A 318 -0.85 14.23 2.01
N LEU A 319 -0.09 15.07 1.30
CA LEU A 319 1.35 15.23 1.49
C LEU A 319 1.74 16.26 2.55
N HIS A 320 0.83 17.17 2.92
CA HIS A 320 1.22 18.40 3.60
C HIS A 320 0.41 18.72 4.83
N HIS A 321 -0.92 18.69 4.76
CA HIS A 321 -1.76 19.14 5.86
C HIS A 321 -3.20 18.64 5.74
N LEU A 322 -3.90 18.66 6.88
CA LEU A 322 -5.34 18.47 6.97
C LEU A 322 -5.95 19.56 7.85
N ASP A 323 -6.92 20.27 7.27
CA ASP A 323 -7.75 21.27 7.93
C ASP A 323 -9.16 20.71 8.15
N TRP A 324 -9.75 21.04 9.29
CA TRP A 324 -11.11 20.66 9.68
C TRP A 324 -11.94 21.91 9.91
N GLU A 325 -13.11 22.00 9.27
CA GLU A 325 -14.05 23.10 9.40
C GLU A 325 -15.29 22.61 10.17
N LYS A 326 -15.48 23.14 11.39
CA LYS A 326 -16.61 22.79 12.25
C LYS A 326 -17.86 23.57 11.83
N GLY A 327 -18.93 22.88 11.44
CA GLY A 327 -20.15 23.46 10.88
C GLY A 327 -20.18 23.50 9.34
N VAL A 328 -21.35 23.88 8.78
CA VAL A 328 -21.58 23.99 7.33
C VAL A 328 -21.55 25.47 6.92
N LYS A 329 -20.55 25.85 6.11
CA LYS A 329 -20.29 27.23 5.59
C LYS A 329 -19.83 28.23 6.66
N ASN A 330 -18.60 28.73 6.53
CA ASN A 330 -17.96 29.70 7.43
C ASN A 330 -17.75 29.15 8.85
N GLY A 331 -17.52 27.84 8.95
CA GLY A 331 -17.19 27.19 10.20
C GLY A 331 -15.83 27.61 10.74
N ARG A 332 -15.57 27.32 12.01
CA ARG A 332 -14.23 27.53 12.58
C ARG A 332 -13.29 26.48 11.98
N VAL A 333 -12.24 26.94 11.30
CA VAL A 333 -11.21 26.08 10.73
C VAL A 333 -10.10 25.83 11.74
N SER A 334 -9.67 24.58 11.86
CA SER A 334 -8.51 24.16 12.65
C SER A 334 -7.59 23.22 11.87
N ARG A 335 -6.29 23.50 11.91
CA ARG A 335 -5.23 22.63 11.39
C ARG A 335 -5.04 21.44 12.32
N LEU A 336 -5.47 20.24 11.89
CA LEU A 336 -5.34 19.02 12.68
C LEU A 336 -3.97 18.35 12.49
N TRP A 337 -3.42 18.43 11.29
CA TRP A 337 -2.12 17.85 10.95
C TRP A 337 -1.39 18.72 9.94
N ASP A 338 -0.07 18.86 10.12
CA ASP A 338 0.83 19.54 9.19
C ASP A 338 2.17 18.84 9.21
N ILE A 339 2.64 18.33 8.07
CA ILE A 339 3.88 17.56 7.97
C ILE A 339 5.11 18.34 8.49
N LYS A 340 5.08 19.67 8.44
CA LYS A 340 6.20 20.52 8.89
C LYS A 340 6.17 20.81 10.39
N ARG A 341 5.03 20.61 11.05
CA ARG A 341 4.82 20.97 12.47
C ARG A 341 4.56 19.77 13.35
N SER A 342 4.00 18.71 12.80
CA SER A 342 3.69 17.46 13.49
C SER A 342 4.91 16.55 13.47
N ALA A 343 5.47 16.26 14.64
CA ALA A 343 6.53 15.28 14.77
C ALA A 343 5.95 13.86 14.68
N PRO A 344 6.54 12.95 13.87
CA PRO A 344 6.18 11.54 13.94
C PRO A 344 6.67 10.94 15.26
N ALA A 345 5.82 10.13 15.89
CA ALA A 345 6.19 9.27 16.99
C ALA A 345 7.22 8.24 16.52
N ILE A 346 8.18 7.96 17.39
CA ILE A 346 9.24 7.00 17.12
C ILE A 346 8.88 5.70 17.85
N GLN A 347 8.80 4.63 17.09
CA GLN A 347 8.70 3.26 17.61
C GLN A 347 10.10 2.65 17.75
N THR A 348 10.28 1.85 18.79
CA THR A 348 11.49 1.07 19.02
C THR A 348 11.11 -0.41 19.02
N PRO A 349 11.81 -1.28 18.27
CA PRO A 349 11.64 -2.72 18.35
C PRO A 349 11.81 -3.22 19.78
N ILE A 350 11.08 -4.27 20.15
CA ILE A 350 11.27 -4.87 21.48
C ILE A 350 12.66 -5.55 21.56
N PRO A 351 13.38 -5.49 22.70
CA PRO A 351 14.74 -6.02 22.81
C PRO A 351 14.84 -7.54 22.64
N ASP A 352 13.82 -8.27 23.07
CA ASP A 352 13.76 -9.74 23.02
C ASP A 352 12.50 -10.18 22.27
N PRO A 353 12.50 -10.09 20.92
CA PRO A 353 11.34 -10.43 20.13
C PRO A 353 11.19 -11.93 19.95
N LEU A 354 9.99 -12.37 19.57
CA LEU A 354 9.73 -13.77 19.25
C LEU A 354 10.69 -14.29 18.17
N PRO A 355 11.01 -15.60 18.13
CA PRO A 355 11.80 -16.18 17.06
C PRO A 355 11.21 -15.96 15.65
N SER A 356 9.89 -15.79 15.56
CA SER A 356 9.14 -15.47 14.34
C SER A 356 9.21 -14.00 13.91
N ASP A 357 9.85 -13.14 14.70
CA ASP A 357 9.87 -11.70 14.44
C ASP A 357 10.64 -11.34 13.17
N ALA A 358 10.15 -10.35 12.44
CA ALA A 358 10.75 -9.85 11.21
C ALA A 358 12.23 -9.48 11.39
N TYR A 359 12.65 -8.97 12.55
CA TYR A 359 14.06 -8.67 12.80
C TYR A 359 14.98 -9.90 12.82
N GLN A 360 14.43 -11.10 13.03
CA GLN A 360 15.18 -12.36 12.99
C GLN A 360 15.39 -12.89 11.57
N ARG A 361 14.72 -12.30 10.57
CA ARG A 361 14.84 -12.70 9.17
C ARG A 361 16.23 -12.39 8.60
N LYS A 362 16.93 -13.44 8.16
CA LYS A 362 18.30 -13.34 7.63
C LYS A 362 18.40 -12.54 6.33
N ASP A 363 17.42 -12.66 5.44
CA ASP A 363 17.38 -11.88 4.21
C ASP A 363 17.29 -10.37 4.48
N LEU A 364 16.53 -9.97 5.50
CA LEU A 364 16.44 -8.57 5.95
C LEU A 364 17.74 -8.10 6.62
N GLN A 365 18.33 -8.93 7.50
CA GLN A 365 19.59 -8.61 8.19
C GLN A 365 20.74 -8.37 7.19
N HIS A 366 20.91 -9.24 6.20
CA HIS A 366 21.93 -9.09 5.16
C HIS A 366 21.70 -7.85 4.31
N LEU A 367 20.45 -7.57 3.91
CA LEU A 367 20.15 -6.37 3.13
C LEU A 367 20.42 -5.09 3.93
N LYS A 368 20.11 -5.09 5.24
CA LYS A 368 20.40 -3.98 6.15
C LYS A 368 21.90 -3.68 6.25
N GLN A 369 22.75 -4.69 6.06
CA GLN A 369 24.21 -4.58 6.03
C GLN A 369 24.76 -4.23 4.64
N GLY A 370 23.90 -4.12 3.62
CA GLY A 370 24.29 -3.86 2.23
C GLY A 370 24.67 -5.10 1.42
N ASP A 371 24.56 -6.30 1.99
CA ASP A 371 24.89 -7.57 1.32
C ASP A 371 23.69 -8.10 0.53
N GLN A 372 23.54 -7.61 -0.71
CA GLN A 372 22.46 -8.01 -1.60
C GLN A 372 22.56 -9.48 -2.01
N THR A 373 23.76 -10.02 -2.17
CA THR A 373 23.96 -11.42 -2.60
C THR A 373 23.43 -12.38 -1.55
N GLN A 374 23.87 -12.23 -0.29
CA GLN A 374 23.39 -13.09 0.79
C GLN A 374 21.91 -12.86 1.07
N SER A 375 21.43 -11.62 0.96
CA SER A 375 19.99 -11.33 1.08
C SER A 375 19.17 -12.10 0.03
N GLN A 376 19.61 -12.10 -1.23
CA GLN A 376 18.94 -12.78 -2.32
C GLN A 376 18.94 -14.31 -2.13
N GLU A 377 20.05 -14.89 -1.66
CA GLU A 377 20.11 -16.32 -1.34
C GLU A 377 19.14 -16.70 -0.22
N TRP A 378 19.14 -15.96 0.88
CA TRP A 378 18.23 -16.22 2.00
C TRP A 378 16.77 -16.03 1.62
N LYS A 379 16.45 -15.00 0.84
CA LYS A 379 15.11 -14.77 0.30
C LYS A 379 14.64 -16.00 -0.50
N HIS A 380 15.49 -16.51 -1.39
CA HIS A 380 15.18 -17.71 -2.17
C HIS A 380 14.96 -18.94 -1.28
N ARG A 381 15.83 -19.18 -0.29
CA ARG A 381 15.71 -20.30 0.67
C ARG A 381 14.40 -20.24 1.46
N LEU A 382 14.02 -19.05 1.94
CA LEU A 382 12.77 -18.85 2.69
C LEU A 382 11.54 -19.07 1.80
N GLU A 383 11.54 -18.53 0.59
CA GLU A 383 10.44 -18.72 -0.37
C GLU A 383 10.29 -20.18 -0.80
N GLU A 384 11.38 -20.92 -0.98
CA GLU A 384 11.33 -22.36 -1.26
C GLU A 384 10.78 -23.16 -0.07
N ARG A 385 11.24 -22.86 1.15
CA ARG A 385 10.70 -23.48 2.37
C ARG A 385 9.20 -23.25 2.50
N GLN A 386 8.72 -22.04 2.28
CA GLN A 386 7.27 -21.76 2.30
C GLN A 386 6.49 -22.56 1.25
N ARG A 387 7.05 -22.69 0.04
CA ARG A 387 6.43 -23.50 -1.03
C ARG A 387 6.39 -24.98 -0.65
N GLN A 388 7.44 -25.51 -0.02
CA GLN A 388 7.48 -26.87 0.49
C GLN A 388 6.45 -27.08 1.61
N ASP A 389 6.42 -26.21 2.62
CA ASP A 389 5.45 -26.26 3.72
C ASP A 389 4.00 -26.21 3.19
N GLN A 390 3.74 -25.39 2.18
CA GLN A 390 2.42 -25.31 1.55
C GLN A 390 2.04 -26.63 0.86
N ARG A 391 2.97 -27.30 0.18
CA ARG A 391 2.73 -28.62 -0.45
C ARG A 391 2.42 -29.67 0.63
N LEU A 392 3.25 -29.74 1.67
CA LEU A 392 3.05 -30.67 2.79
C LEU A 392 1.71 -30.46 3.51
N ARG A 393 1.28 -29.21 3.73
CA ARG A 393 -0.04 -28.93 4.32
C ARG A 393 -1.19 -29.38 3.43
N LYS A 394 -1.06 -29.27 2.11
CA LYS A 394 -2.07 -29.77 1.17
C LYS A 394 -2.13 -31.29 1.16
N GLU A 395 -0.97 -31.95 1.14
CA GLU A 395 -0.87 -33.42 1.19
C GLU A 395 -1.40 -33.98 2.52
N GLY A 396 -1.00 -33.40 3.65
CA GLY A 396 -1.47 -33.78 4.97
C GLY A 396 -2.97 -33.51 5.20
N GLY A 397 -3.50 -32.42 4.64
CA GLY A 397 -4.94 -32.11 4.67
C GLY A 397 -5.77 -33.09 3.83
N ALA A 398 -5.26 -33.50 2.66
CA ALA A 398 -5.93 -34.49 1.81
C ALA A 398 -6.06 -35.87 2.49
N HIS A 399 -5.09 -36.24 3.33
CA HIS A 399 -5.15 -37.50 4.10
C HIS A 399 -6.17 -37.50 5.25
N VAL A 400 -6.63 -36.33 5.71
CA VAL A 400 -7.65 -36.24 6.77
C VAL A 400 -9.07 -36.36 6.18
N ASP A 401 -9.30 -35.85 4.96
CA ASP A 401 -10.63 -35.90 4.31
C ASP A 401 -11.01 -37.31 3.79
N ASP A 402 -10.02 -38.16 3.46
CA ASP A 402 -10.27 -39.56 3.07
C ASP A 402 -10.65 -40.47 4.27
N GLY A 403 -10.52 -39.97 5.51
CA GLY A 403 -10.80 -40.71 6.74
C GLY A 403 -12.25 -40.64 7.25
N HIS A 404 -13.16 -39.93 6.57
CA HIS A 404 -14.54 -39.70 7.03
C HIS A 404 -15.65 -40.30 6.16
N GLN A 405 -15.34 -41.21 5.22
CA GLN A 405 -16.37 -41.91 4.42
C GLN A 405 -16.70 -43.35 4.84
N HIS A 406 -16.21 -43.84 5.99
CA HIS A 406 -16.61 -45.17 6.49
C HIS A 406 -17.14 -45.13 7.92
N GLY A 407 -18.47 -44.97 8.03
CA GLY A 407 -19.20 -45.23 9.26
C GLY A 407 -20.69 -44.90 9.11
N GLY A 408 -21.51 -45.88 8.69
CA GLY A 408 -22.96 -45.71 8.74
C GLY A 408 -23.80 -46.59 7.83
N LYS A 409 -23.60 -47.90 7.84
CA LYS A 409 -24.68 -48.88 7.60
C LYS A 409 -24.48 -50.04 8.56
N HIS A 410 -25.18 -50.01 9.69
CA HIS A 410 -25.86 -51.15 10.28
C HIS A 410 -26.93 -50.64 11.24
#